data_AF-A0A920R2R4-F1
#
_entry.id   AF-A0A920R2R4-F1
#
_cell.length_a   1.000
_cell.length_b   1.000
_cell.length_c   1.000
_cell.angle_alpha   90.00
_cell.angle_beta   90.00
_cell.angle_gamma   90.00
#
_symmetry.space_group_name_H-M   'P 1'
#
loop_
_entity.id
_entity.type
_entity.pdbx_description
1 polymer ?
#
loop_
_entity_poly.entity_id
_entity_poly.type
_entity_poly.pdbx_seq_one_letter_code
_entity_poly.pdbx_strand_id
1 'polypeptide(L)'
;MAELVGQRLEPTIPLQLRGTLAVLLGIPMGVFAAWRAGSRWDRGIQIFAALGISVPGFWLGFILILAFAVYLRWFPVIGYVSVTEDLFGWLKSITLPVSLLAISGSSVIIRMTRGSILEVLREDYIRTARAKGLANKPVYSDMHYEPALFRLSR
;
A
#
# COMPACT_ATOMS: atom_id res chain seq x y z
N MET A 1 -15.16 7.49 33.87
CA MET A 1 -14.40 6.39 33.23
C MET A 1 -14.90 6.03 31.83
N ALA A 2 -16.21 5.88 31.60
CA ALA A 2 -16.76 5.63 30.25
C ALA A 2 -16.41 6.74 29.22
N GLU A 3 -16.37 8.01 29.66
CA GLU A 3 -16.00 9.17 28.82
C GLU A 3 -14.55 9.13 28.31
N LEU A 4 -13.62 8.59 29.13
CA LEU A 4 -12.21 8.39 28.76
C LEU A 4 -12.02 7.21 27.79
N VAL A 5 -12.97 6.27 27.76
CA VAL A 5 -12.98 5.15 26.78
C VAL A 5 -13.50 5.65 25.43
N GLY A 6 -14.54 6.48 25.44
CA GLY A 6 -15.08 7.12 24.21
C GLY A 6 -14.04 7.97 23.49
N GLN A 7 -13.28 8.79 24.22
CA GLN A 7 -12.19 9.62 23.66
C GLN A 7 -11.00 8.82 23.11
N ARG A 8 -10.90 7.52 23.40
CA ARG A 8 -9.86 6.65 22.83
C ARG A 8 -10.31 5.89 21.58
N LEU A 9 -11.60 5.88 21.28
CA LEU A 9 -12.11 5.32 20.02
C LEU A 9 -11.87 6.28 18.86
N GLU A 10 -12.02 7.59 19.06
CA GLU A 10 -11.81 8.62 18.03
C GLU A 10 -10.41 8.58 17.38
N PRO A 11 -9.29 8.41 18.12
CA PRO A 11 -7.96 8.24 17.53
C PRO A 11 -7.76 6.93 16.75
N THR A 12 -8.66 5.95 16.90
CA THR A 12 -8.54 4.64 16.24
C THR A 12 -8.97 4.70 14.77
N ILE A 13 -9.91 5.58 14.44
CA ILE A 13 -10.43 5.80 13.09
C ILE A 13 -9.31 6.21 12.09
N PRO A 14 -8.49 7.24 12.35
CA PRO A 14 -7.39 7.60 11.47
C PRO A 14 -6.31 6.50 11.41
N LEU A 15 -6.17 5.71 12.49
CA LEU A 15 -5.26 4.57 12.51
C LEU A 15 -5.72 3.43 11.58
N GLN A 16 -7.02 3.15 11.51
CA GLN A 16 -7.58 2.20 10.56
C GLN A 16 -7.48 2.72 9.13
N LEU A 17 -7.78 3.99 8.90
CA LEU A 17 -7.70 4.61 7.57
C LEU A 17 -6.27 4.55 7.00
N ARG A 18 -5.26 4.76 7.85
CA ARG A 18 -3.84 4.59 7.46
C ARG A 18 -3.56 3.18 6.95
N GLY A 19 -4.12 2.16 7.60
CA GLY A 19 -3.85 0.75 7.32
C GLY A 19 -4.45 0.35 5.99
N THR A 20 -5.71 0.73 5.77
CA THR A 20 -6.41 0.51 4.50
C THR A 20 -5.68 1.18 3.34
N LEU A 21 -5.26 2.45 3.49
CA LEU A 21 -4.51 3.16 2.45
C LEU A 21 -3.15 2.54 2.18
N ALA A 22 -2.44 2.13 3.24
CA ALA A 22 -1.14 1.49 3.11
C ALA A 22 -1.22 0.18 2.31
N VAL A 23 -2.25 -0.63 2.57
CA VAL A 23 -2.49 -1.89 1.83
C VAL A 23 -2.93 -1.61 0.39
N LEU A 24 -3.88 -0.69 0.21
CA LEU A 24 -4.47 -0.38 -1.08
C LEU A 24 -3.45 0.22 -2.06
N LEU A 25 -2.46 0.96 -1.56
CA LEU A 25 -1.35 1.46 -2.38
C LEU A 25 -0.19 0.46 -2.45
N GLY A 26 0.13 -0.18 -1.31
CA GLY A 26 1.32 -1.00 -1.19
C GLY A 26 1.26 -2.30 -1.97
N ILE A 27 0.12 -3.00 -1.95
CA ILE A 27 -0.04 -4.27 -2.68
C ILE A 27 0.06 -4.06 -4.20
N PRO A 28 -0.73 -3.17 -4.83
CA PRO A 28 -0.65 -3.00 -6.29
C PRO A 28 0.74 -2.54 -6.75
N MET A 29 1.39 -1.63 -6.02
CA MET A 29 2.74 -1.20 -6.33
C MET A 29 3.77 -2.32 -6.17
N GLY A 30 3.66 -3.14 -5.11
CA GLY A 30 4.53 -4.29 -4.89
C GLY A 30 4.37 -5.38 -5.96
N VAL A 31 3.13 -5.69 -6.34
CA VAL A 31 2.82 -6.63 -7.44
C VAL A 31 3.35 -6.10 -8.76
N PHE A 32 3.11 -4.82 -9.07
CA PHE A 32 3.59 -4.20 -10.31
C PHE A 32 5.13 -4.18 -10.41
N ALA A 33 5.81 -3.86 -9.31
CA ALA A 33 7.27 -3.90 -9.22
C ALA A 33 7.82 -5.32 -9.44
N ALA A 34 7.18 -6.34 -8.87
CA ALA A 34 7.57 -7.74 -9.06
C ALA A 34 7.29 -8.25 -10.48
N TRP A 35 6.17 -7.85 -11.08
CA TRP A 35 5.83 -8.24 -12.46
C TRP A 35 6.84 -7.68 -13.47
N ARG A 36 7.32 -6.46 -13.25
CA ARG A 36 8.36 -5.81 -14.07
C ARG A 36 9.72 -5.81 -13.37
N ALA A 37 10.06 -6.88 -12.67
CA ALA A 37 11.31 -6.98 -11.93
C ALA A 37 12.53 -6.69 -12.82
N GLY A 38 13.44 -5.83 -12.33
CA GLY A 38 14.63 -5.38 -13.07
C GLY A 38 14.40 -4.15 -13.98
N SER A 39 13.15 -3.72 -14.18
CA SER A 39 12.85 -2.51 -14.95
C SER A 39 13.25 -1.22 -14.21
N ARG A 40 13.26 -0.07 -14.93
CA ARG A 40 13.46 1.25 -14.31
C ARG A 40 12.35 1.59 -13.30
N TRP A 41 11.13 1.09 -13.54
CA TRP A 41 9.99 1.27 -12.65
C TRP A 41 10.14 0.48 -11.34
N ASP A 42 10.58 -0.78 -11.42
CA ASP A 42 10.91 -1.58 -10.24
C ASP A 42 11.97 -0.89 -9.38
N ARG A 43 13.07 -0.44 -9.99
CA ARG A 43 14.10 0.33 -9.29
C ARG A 43 13.55 1.59 -8.61
N GLY A 44 12.72 2.37 -9.31
CA GLY A 44 12.11 3.56 -8.73
C GLY A 44 11.23 3.26 -7.51
N ILE A 45 10.37 2.25 -7.61
CA ILE A 45 9.48 1.82 -6.52
C ILE A 45 10.29 1.30 -5.32
N GLN A 46 11.35 0.54 -5.58
CA GLN A 46 12.21 -0.01 -4.55
C GLN A 46 13.05 1.07 -3.85
N ILE A 47 13.53 2.09 -4.57
CA ILE A 47 14.19 3.25 -3.96
C ILE A 47 13.20 4.02 -3.08
N PHE A 48 11.99 4.27 -3.57
CA PHE A 48 10.94 4.93 -2.79
C PHE A 48 10.64 4.15 -1.49
N ALA A 49 10.41 2.84 -1.60
CA ALA A 49 10.15 2.00 -0.44
C ALA A 49 11.34 1.96 0.54
N ALA A 50 12.58 1.94 0.03
CA ALA A 50 13.78 1.97 0.87
C ALA A 50 13.89 3.29 1.64
N LEU A 51 13.63 4.43 0.99
CA LEU A 51 13.60 5.74 1.63
C LEU A 51 12.49 5.83 2.68
N GLY A 52 11.28 5.35 2.37
CA GLY A 52 10.15 5.38 3.30
C GLY A 52 10.33 4.50 4.55
N ILE A 53 11.19 3.48 4.49
CA ILE A 53 11.56 2.64 5.63
C ILE A 53 12.75 3.23 6.41
N SER A 54 13.71 3.83 5.71
CA SER A 54 14.98 4.29 6.30
C SER A 54 14.86 5.67 6.96
N VAL A 55 13.95 6.51 6.49
CA VAL A 55 13.72 7.84 7.05
C VAL A 55 12.84 7.72 8.30
N PRO A 56 13.26 8.28 9.45
CA PRO A 56 12.42 8.30 10.65
C PRO A 56 11.08 8.99 10.38
N GLY A 57 9.98 8.43 10.90
CA GLY A 57 8.63 8.94 10.63
C GLY A 57 8.44 10.42 11.00
N PHE A 58 9.07 10.89 12.08
CA PHE A 58 9.01 12.31 12.47
C PHE A 58 9.68 13.23 11.42
N TRP A 59 10.81 12.81 10.85
CA TRP A 59 11.53 13.55 9.80
C TRP A 59 10.69 13.62 8.53
N LEU A 60 10.10 12.50 8.13
CA LEU A 60 9.24 12.43 6.95
C LEU A 60 7.99 13.30 7.14
N GLY A 61 7.44 13.34 8.35
CA GLY A 61 6.35 14.24 8.72
C GLY A 61 6.75 15.71 8.62
N PHE A 62 7.94 16.07 9.11
CA PHE A 62 8.46 17.43 9.02
C PHE A 62 8.65 17.88 7.56
N ILE A 63 9.20 17.02 6.71
CA ILE A 63 9.34 17.29 5.27
C ILE A 63 7.96 17.49 4.61
N LEU A 64 6.98 16.64 4.94
CA LEU A 64 5.62 16.76 4.40
C LEU A 64 4.97 18.09 4.80
N ILE A 65 5.11 18.49 6.07
CA ILE A 65 4.58 19.77 6.57
C ILE A 65 5.25 20.94 5.85
N LEU A 66 6.58 20.94 5.75
CA LEU A 66 7.30 22.01 5.05
C LEU A 66 6.87 22.09 3.58
N ALA A 67 6.85 20.96 2.88
CA ALA A 67 6.50 20.93 1.46
C ALA A 67 5.06 21.41 1.21
N PHE A 68 4.09 20.82 1.89
CA PHE A 68 2.67 20.99 1.55
C PHE A 68 1.96 22.10 2.35
N ALA A 69 2.35 22.33 3.60
CA ALA A 69 1.73 23.36 4.44
C ALA A 69 2.47 24.70 4.35
N VAL A 70 3.81 24.69 4.27
CA VAL A 70 4.61 25.93 4.25
C VAL A 70 4.88 26.43 2.83
N TYR A 71 5.47 25.61 1.97
CA TYR A 71 5.84 26.04 0.61
C TYR A 71 4.64 26.07 -0.34
N LEU A 72 3.89 24.96 -0.44
CA LEU A 72 2.71 24.88 -1.32
C LEU A 72 1.48 25.60 -0.77
N ARG A 73 1.42 25.81 0.56
CA ARG A 73 0.26 26.39 1.26
C ARG A 73 -1.08 25.71 0.92
N TRP A 74 -1.05 24.42 0.57
CA TRP A 74 -2.25 23.64 0.26
C TRP A 74 -3.05 23.28 1.51
N PHE A 75 -2.36 23.19 2.66
CA PHE A 75 -2.93 22.78 3.93
C PHE A 75 -2.59 23.78 5.05
N PRO A 76 -3.49 23.99 6.03
CA PRO A 76 -3.20 24.80 7.20
C PRO A 76 -2.11 24.14 8.07
N VAL A 77 -1.13 24.93 8.53
CA VAL A 77 0.02 24.45 9.31
C VAL A 77 -0.40 24.05 10.74
N ILE A 78 -1.45 24.67 11.29
CA ILE A 78 -1.94 24.49 12.66
C ILE A 78 -3.46 24.69 12.68
N GLY A 79 -4.18 23.82 13.38
CA GLY A 79 -5.63 23.91 13.60
C GLY A 79 -6.33 22.59 13.36
N TYR A 80 -6.69 21.89 14.44
CA TYR A 80 -7.67 20.81 14.35
C TYR A 80 -9.04 21.45 14.23
N VAL A 81 -9.71 21.24 13.10
CA VAL A 81 -11.08 21.70 12.88
C VAL A 81 -11.99 20.52 13.18
N SER A 82 -12.96 20.69 14.07
CA SER A 82 -13.87 19.61 14.43
C SER A 82 -14.83 19.30 13.28
N VAL A 83 -15.19 18.02 13.10
CA VAL A 83 -16.09 17.54 12.02
C VAL A 83 -17.43 18.29 12.00
N THR A 84 -17.89 18.72 13.18
CA THR A 84 -19.16 19.43 13.37
C THR A 84 -19.12 20.90 12.96
N GLU A 85 -17.95 21.52 12.83
CA GLU A 85 -17.81 22.93 12.42
C GLU A 85 -17.57 23.06 10.91
N ASP A 86 -16.62 22.30 10.37
CA ASP A 86 -16.34 22.28 8.93
C ASP A 86 -15.70 20.94 8.51
N LEU A 87 -16.45 20.20 7.68
CA LEU A 87 -16.02 18.90 7.15
C LEU A 87 -14.81 19.03 6.23
N PHE A 88 -14.69 20.13 5.47
CA PHE A 88 -13.59 20.32 4.52
C PHE A 88 -12.30 20.74 5.24
N GLY A 89 -12.41 21.59 6.26
CA GLY A 89 -11.34 21.94 7.19
C GLY A 89 -10.83 20.73 7.98
N TRP A 90 -11.73 19.88 8.48
CA TRP A 90 -11.35 18.62 9.13
C TRP A 90 -10.55 17.72 8.19
N LEU A 91 -11.02 17.51 6.95
CA LEU A 91 -10.33 16.67 5.96
C LEU A 91 -8.91 17.17 5.68
N LYS A 92 -8.72 18.49 5.54
CA LYS A 92 -7.38 19.09 5.36
C LYS A 92 -6.49 18.86 6.58
N SER A 93 -7.02 18.94 7.79
CA SER A 93 -6.25 18.75 9.03
C SER A 93 -5.73 17.31 9.19
N ILE A 94 -6.53 16.31 8.77
CA ILE A 94 -6.17 14.90 8.92
C ILE A 94 -5.37 14.34 7.73
N THR A 95 -5.45 14.97 6.54
CA THR A 95 -4.83 14.43 5.31
C THR A 95 -3.31 14.32 5.44
N LEU A 96 -2.65 15.33 6.00
CA LEU A 96 -1.19 15.31 6.20
C LEU A 96 -0.70 14.19 7.14
N PRO A 97 -1.23 14.06 8.38
CA PRO A 97 -0.82 12.97 9.25
C PRO A 97 -1.23 11.59 8.72
N VAL A 98 -2.39 11.46 8.08
CA VAL A 98 -2.81 10.17 7.47
C VAL A 98 -1.91 9.79 6.30
N SER A 99 -1.56 10.73 5.41
CA SER A 99 -0.67 10.47 4.28
C SER A 99 0.74 10.11 4.71
N LEU A 100 1.30 10.80 5.71
CA LEU A 100 2.57 10.43 6.35
C LEU A 100 2.57 8.97 6.78
N LEU A 101 1.55 8.57 7.55
CA LEU A 101 1.41 7.22 8.08
C LEU A 101 1.20 6.19 6.95
N ALA A 102 0.42 6.53 5.93
CA ALA A 102 0.16 5.68 4.78
C ALA A 102 1.40 5.47 3.90
N ILE A 103 2.24 6.49 3.71
CA ILE A 103 3.50 6.40 2.95
C ILE A 103 4.47 5.44 3.65
N SER A 104 4.64 5.59 4.96
CA SER A 104 5.52 4.72 5.73
C SER A 104 5.01 3.27 5.74
N GLY A 105 3.70 3.08 5.98
CA GLY A 105 3.07 1.76 5.96
C GLY A 105 3.15 1.07 4.60
N SER A 106 2.85 1.79 3.51
CA SER A 106 2.89 1.23 2.14
C SER A 106 4.30 0.83 1.73
N SER A 107 5.34 1.56 2.17
CA SER A 107 6.75 1.23 1.86
C SER A 107 7.14 -0.17 2.36
N VAL A 108 6.68 -0.55 3.56
CA VAL A 108 6.90 -1.90 4.12
C VAL A 108 6.15 -2.95 3.32
N ILE A 109 4.87 -2.69 3.02
CA ILE A 109 3.99 -3.60 2.28
C ILE A 109 4.54 -3.84 0.86
N ILE A 110 5.00 -2.79 0.17
CA ILE A 110 5.63 -2.91 -1.16
C ILE A 110 6.78 -3.90 -1.14
N ARG A 111 7.72 -3.77 -0.17
CA ARG A 111 8.88 -4.69 -0.07
C ARG A 111 8.45 -6.12 0.20
N MET A 112 7.52 -6.32 1.13
CA MET A 112 7.01 -7.65 1.48
C MET A 112 6.31 -8.30 0.29
N THR A 113 5.32 -7.62 -0.29
CA THR A 113 4.56 -8.11 -1.44
C THR A 113 5.46 -8.40 -2.62
N ARG A 114 6.41 -7.51 -2.94
CA ARG A 114 7.35 -7.75 -4.04
C ARG A 114 8.20 -9.00 -3.79
N GLY A 115 8.68 -9.20 -2.56
CA GLY A 115 9.42 -10.40 -2.17
C GLY A 115 8.62 -11.67 -2.39
N SER A 116 7.41 -11.72 -1.84
CA SER A 116 6.53 -12.89 -1.96
C SER A 116 6.13 -13.19 -3.42
N ILE A 117 5.84 -12.16 -4.23
CA ILE A 117 5.52 -12.38 -5.64
C ILE A 117 6.72 -12.90 -6.42
N LEU A 118 7.94 -12.43 -6.11
CA LEU A 118 9.15 -12.95 -6.77
C LEU A 118 9.45 -14.40 -6.40
N GLU A 119 9.15 -14.82 -5.17
CA GLU A 119 9.24 -16.23 -4.75
C GLU A 119 8.24 -17.08 -5.53
N VAL A 120 6.98 -16.67 -5.56
CA VAL A 120 5.91 -17.34 -6.32
C VAL A 120 6.27 -17.46 -7.80
N LEU A 121 6.79 -16.40 -8.42
CA LEU A 121 7.17 -16.40 -9.84
C LEU A 121 8.31 -17.38 -10.16
N ARG A 122 9.06 -17.85 -9.16
CA ARG A 122 10.16 -18.81 -9.31
C ARG A 122 9.72 -20.27 -9.15
N GLU A 123 8.50 -20.51 -8.65
CA GLU A 123 7.97 -21.86 -8.42
C GLU A 123 7.74 -22.66 -9.71
N ASP A 124 7.85 -23.98 -9.59
CA ASP A 124 7.83 -24.90 -10.72
C ASP A 124 6.47 -24.96 -11.43
N TYR A 125 5.37 -24.72 -10.72
CA TYR A 125 4.04 -24.65 -11.33
C TYR A 125 3.91 -23.42 -12.25
N ILE A 126 4.53 -22.29 -11.90
CA ILE A 126 4.59 -21.11 -12.76
C ILE A 126 5.46 -21.39 -13.99
N ARG A 127 6.62 -22.04 -13.81
CA ARG A 127 7.49 -22.44 -14.94
C ARG A 127 6.77 -23.36 -15.91
N THR A 128 6.03 -24.34 -15.38
CA THR A 128 5.22 -25.28 -16.15
C THR A 128 4.08 -24.57 -16.88
N ALA A 129 3.37 -23.66 -16.21
CA ALA A 129 2.32 -22.84 -16.83
C ALA A 129 2.87 -21.97 -17.97
N ARG A 130 4.07 -21.39 -17.81
CA ARG A 130 4.71 -20.63 -18.90
C ARG A 130 5.12 -21.53 -20.06
N ALA A 131 5.64 -22.73 -19.80
CA ALA A 131 6.00 -23.70 -20.83
C ALA A 131 4.77 -24.16 -21.65
N LYS A 132 3.59 -24.15 -21.03
CA LYS A 132 2.30 -24.40 -21.70
C LYS A 132 1.75 -23.18 -22.47
N GLY A 133 2.47 -22.06 -22.53
CA GLY A 133 2.04 -20.86 -23.27
C GLY A 133 1.03 -19.96 -22.54
N LEU A 134 0.67 -20.27 -21.30
CA LEU A 134 -0.28 -19.47 -20.49
C LEU A 134 0.36 -18.19 -19.92
N ALA A 135 1.62 -17.90 -20.27
CA ALA A 135 2.50 -16.95 -19.58
C ALA A 135 2.11 -15.46 -19.64
N ASN A 136 1.24 -15.04 -20.57
CA ASN A 136 1.05 -13.62 -20.89
C ASN A 136 -0.42 -13.14 -20.89
N LYS A 137 -1.39 -13.99 -20.53
CA LYS A 137 -2.79 -13.57 -20.41
C LYS A 137 -3.20 -13.52 -18.94
N PRO A 138 -4.02 -12.53 -18.53
CA PRO A 138 -4.60 -12.53 -17.19
C PRO A 138 -5.39 -13.82 -17.02
N VAL A 139 -4.86 -14.71 -16.19
CA VAL A 139 -5.48 -15.98 -15.81
C VAL A 139 -6.64 -15.65 -14.87
N TYR A 140 -7.74 -15.17 -15.46
CA TYR A 140 -9.02 -15.00 -14.77
C TYR A 140 -10.18 -15.69 -15.50
N SER A 141 -9.97 -16.23 -16.71
CA SER A 141 -11.03 -16.90 -17.48
C SER A 141 -10.96 -18.43 -17.49
N ASP A 142 -9.77 -19.03 -17.37
CA ASP A 142 -9.62 -20.47 -17.69
C ASP A 142 -9.59 -21.42 -16.49
N MET A 143 -9.75 -20.90 -15.27
CA MET A 143 -9.95 -21.73 -14.08
C MET A 143 -11.43 -22.17 -13.97
N HIS A 144 -12.00 -22.68 -15.06
CA HIS A 144 -13.35 -23.24 -15.08
C HIS A 144 -13.46 -24.57 -15.87
N TYR A 145 -12.35 -25.12 -16.36
CA TYR A 145 -12.30 -26.36 -17.13
C TYR A 145 -10.88 -26.95 -16.93
N GLU A 146 -10.60 -28.04 -16.22
CA GLU A 146 -11.23 -29.35 -16.19
C GLU A 146 -10.98 -30.07 -14.85
N PRO A 147 -12.01 -30.63 -14.17
CA PRO A 147 -11.83 -31.62 -13.10
C PRO A 147 -11.79 -33.08 -13.60
N ALA A 148 -11.68 -33.34 -14.90
CA ALA A 148 -12.09 -34.64 -15.46
C ALA A 148 -10.97 -35.67 -15.74
N LEU A 149 -9.68 -35.33 -15.75
CA LEU A 149 -8.64 -36.23 -16.26
C LEU A 149 -7.87 -37.04 -15.20
N PHE A 150 -8.29 -37.03 -13.93
CA PHE A 150 -7.67 -37.84 -12.86
C PHE A 150 -8.41 -39.15 -12.54
N ARG A 151 -9.32 -39.60 -13.41
CA ARG A 151 -9.80 -40.99 -13.44
C ARG A 151 -9.28 -41.60 -14.73
N LEU A 152 -8.31 -42.50 -14.58
CA LEU A 152 -7.94 -43.64 -15.44
C LEU A 152 -6.41 -43.88 -15.37
N SER A 153 -5.95 -44.23 -14.17
CA SER A 153 -4.83 -45.16 -13.98
C SER A 153 -5.08 -46.01 -12.74
N ARG A 154 -6.10 -46.85 -12.83
CA ARG A 154 -6.15 -48.17 -12.21
C ARG A 154 -6.84 -49.11 -13.19
#